data_AF-A0A4Q6JES9-F1
#
_entry.id   AF-A0A4Q6JES9-F1
#
_cell.length_a   1.000
_cell.length_b   1.000
_cell.length_c   1.000
_cell.angle_alpha   90.00
_cell.angle_beta   90.00
_cell.angle_gamma   90.00
#
_symmetry.space_group_name_H-M   'P 1'
#
loop_
_entity.id
_entity.type
_entity.pdbx_description
1 polymer ?
#
loop_
_entity_poly.entity_id
_entity_poly.type
_entity_poly.pdbx_seq_one_letter_code
_entity_poly.pdbx_strand_id
1 'polypeptide(L)'
;MDCLYQKTFNLDWPTVSEIRHILKHVLTAISVKNQDIDAAGLVATEYLTNLLRHSDETARFVQFSMHKLADKQLLIEFKDSMPSYDLFNQQPNQWQIDSGELVEGGMGVALIKHYFPNASYKIVDQQNIFSFCLTNIDKRPTLIYIDDDKAQLALLNAYLSEHFQVICCEDSESGWQEILTSGATILLLDHKLKNGTSEPLLKKLNQSNLKTNLSVVMLTGDDSEELIKRINLLGVDDYLVKPVSKTRLLQSIERIVHRFSALKYLINEERMQTKQKIGEFNAYNFGSIISQNGGDFCMYPHQQQTPVIIGDMMGHGITALKESFAIKGFLSGCLATQIPLTDVLKTLNQALYEQRLCKNSLVTLLIGFIENNTLHWFNAGHPAPCVITTQGKLLQLSGTDPLLGLSDDHQYQHYRYDLSDVAQILLFTDGWLDNQKMSEVDQIIAKLTHDNLHSEEFAYALWQASQVKLSAEIDDASLIVINKH
;
A
#
# COMPACT_ATOMS: atom_id res chain seq x y z
N MET A 1 3.89 12.86 -22.69
CA MET A 1 3.00 11.87 -22.08
C MET A 1 3.81 11.21 -20.99
N ASP A 2 3.35 11.26 -19.75
CA ASP A 2 4.09 10.65 -18.63
C ASP A 2 3.55 9.24 -18.42
N CYS A 3 4.40 8.22 -18.51
CA CYS A 3 3.99 6.84 -18.28
C CYS A 3 3.86 6.60 -16.76
N LEU A 4 2.65 6.29 -16.29
CA LEU A 4 2.38 5.98 -14.88
C LEU A 4 2.60 4.51 -14.56
N TYR A 5 2.36 3.64 -15.55
CA TYR A 5 2.49 2.20 -15.41
C TYR A 5 2.69 1.57 -16.77
N GLN A 6 3.54 0.55 -16.85
CA GLN A 6 3.72 -0.27 -18.04
C GLN A 6 4.25 -1.65 -17.65
N LYS A 7 3.59 -2.72 -18.10
CA LYS A 7 4.05 -4.10 -17.92
C LYS A 7 3.55 -4.97 -19.08
N THR A 8 4.36 -5.94 -19.49
CA THR A 8 3.98 -6.97 -20.46
C THR A 8 3.61 -8.24 -19.71
N PHE A 9 2.49 -8.84 -20.10
CA PHE A 9 1.93 -10.03 -19.50
C PHE A 9 1.84 -11.15 -20.53
N ASN A 10 1.99 -12.39 -20.07
CA ASN A 10 1.51 -13.54 -20.81
C ASN A 10 -0.01 -13.62 -20.62
N LEU A 11 -0.78 -13.40 -21.67
CA LEU A 11 -2.23 -13.25 -21.60
C LEU A 11 -2.90 -14.62 -21.43
N ASP A 12 -3.36 -14.88 -20.21
CA ASP A 12 -4.22 -16.00 -19.82
C ASP A 12 -5.43 -15.50 -18.97
N TRP A 13 -6.38 -16.38 -18.64
CA TRP A 13 -7.56 -16.00 -17.85
C TRP A 13 -7.21 -15.39 -16.48
N PRO A 14 -6.25 -15.92 -15.70
CA PRO A 14 -5.76 -15.28 -14.47
C PRO A 14 -5.22 -13.86 -14.69
N THR A 15 -4.47 -13.64 -15.77
CA THR A 15 -3.86 -12.35 -16.12
C THR A 15 -4.90 -11.25 -16.34
N VAL A 16 -6.09 -11.57 -16.86
CA VAL A 16 -7.19 -10.60 -16.97
C VAL A 16 -7.58 -10.06 -15.59
N SER A 17 -7.63 -10.93 -14.59
CA SER A 17 -7.94 -10.54 -13.21
C SER A 17 -6.79 -9.73 -12.59
N GLU A 18 -5.53 -10.11 -12.86
CA GLU A 18 -4.34 -9.37 -12.41
C GLU A 18 -4.35 -7.93 -12.98
N ILE A 19 -4.55 -7.78 -14.28
CA ILE A 19 -4.62 -6.46 -14.94
C ILE A 19 -5.76 -5.62 -14.36
N ARG A 20 -6.95 -6.22 -14.13
CA ARG A 20 -8.08 -5.51 -13.51
C ARG A 20 -7.74 -5.03 -12.10
N HIS A 21 -7.03 -5.84 -11.32
CA HIS A 21 -6.60 -5.46 -9.97
C HIS A 21 -5.59 -4.31 -10.00
N ILE A 22 -4.59 -4.38 -10.88
CA ILE A 22 -3.60 -3.32 -11.08
C ILE A 22 -4.28 -2.02 -11.51
N LEU A 23 -5.20 -2.09 -12.46
CA LEU A 23 -5.97 -0.93 -12.92
C LEU A 23 -6.76 -0.31 -11.76
N LYS A 24 -7.48 -1.12 -10.97
CA LYS A 24 -8.19 -0.64 -9.78
C LYS A 24 -7.23 0.02 -8.79
N HIS A 25 -6.11 -0.61 -8.50
CA HIS A 25 -5.12 -0.11 -7.54
C HIS A 25 -4.53 1.24 -7.97
N VAL A 26 -4.04 1.33 -9.22
CA VAL A 26 -3.42 2.57 -9.75
C VAL A 26 -4.45 3.70 -9.83
N LEU A 27 -5.67 3.43 -10.33
CA LEU A 27 -6.70 4.45 -10.43
C LEU A 27 -7.18 4.94 -9.05
N THR A 28 -7.29 4.05 -8.07
CA THR A 28 -7.59 4.41 -6.68
C THR A 28 -6.48 5.30 -6.11
N ALA A 29 -5.22 4.96 -6.35
CA ALA A 29 -4.07 5.72 -5.85
C ALA A 29 -4.05 7.17 -6.36
N ILE A 30 -4.58 7.42 -7.57
CA ILE A 30 -4.69 8.77 -8.16
C ILE A 30 -6.06 9.41 -7.98
N SER A 31 -6.90 8.88 -7.09
CA SER A 31 -8.22 9.42 -6.70
C SER A 31 -9.25 9.50 -7.83
N VAL A 32 -9.24 8.55 -8.75
CA VAL A 32 -10.33 8.39 -9.73
C VAL A 32 -11.59 7.89 -9.00
N LYS A 33 -12.77 8.35 -9.42
CA LYS A 33 -14.04 7.95 -8.80
C LYS A 33 -14.30 6.45 -9.00
N ASN A 34 -14.87 5.79 -8.00
CA ASN A 34 -15.15 4.34 -8.06
C ASN A 34 -15.97 3.94 -9.29
N GLN A 35 -16.94 4.76 -9.71
CA GLN A 35 -17.73 4.50 -10.93
C GLN A 35 -16.86 4.44 -12.19
N ASP A 36 -15.89 5.35 -12.33
CA ASP A 36 -14.97 5.37 -13.47
C ASP A 36 -13.93 4.24 -13.40
N ILE A 37 -13.54 3.84 -12.18
CA ILE A 37 -12.69 2.67 -11.95
C ILE A 37 -13.40 1.39 -12.39
N ASP A 38 -14.66 1.22 -11.98
CA ASP A 38 -15.46 0.06 -12.33
C ASP A 38 -15.71 0.00 -13.84
N ALA A 39 -16.03 1.13 -14.46
CA ALA A 39 -16.18 1.27 -15.91
C ALA A 39 -14.89 0.89 -16.67
N ALA A 40 -13.74 1.42 -16.24
CA ALA A 40 -12.45 1.12 -16.83
C ALA A 40 -12.06 -0.36 -16.67
N GLY A 41 -12.32 -0.95 -15.50
CA GLY A 41 -12.09 -2.37 -15.24
C GLY A 41 -12.97 -3.28 -16.09
N LEU A 42 -14.23 -2.92 -16.30
CA LEU A 42 -15.17 -3.65 -17.14
C LEU A 42 -14.74 -3.63 -18.61
N VAL A 43 -14.36 -2.46 -19.14
CA VAL A 43 -13.87 -2.30 -20.51
C VAL A 43 -12.55 -3.04 -20.75
N ALA A 44 -11.61 -2.98 -19.81
CA ALA A 44 -10.37 -3.74 -19.90
C ALA A 44 -10.61 -5.26 -19.91
N THR A 45 -11.51 -5.74 -19.03
CA THR A 45 -11.89 -7.16 -18.97
C THR A 45 -12.52 -7.62 -20.29
N GLU A 46 -13.46 -6.84 -20.81
CA GLU A 46 -14.14 -7.16 -22.06
C GLU A 46 -13.16 -7.25 -23.23
N TYR A 47 -12.24 -6.28 -23.37
CA TYR A 47 -11.24 -6.30 -24.42
C TYR A 47 -10.30 -7.53 -24.31
N LEU A 48 -9.73 -7.77 -23.12
CA LEU A 48 -8.77 -8.85 -22.92
C LEU A 48 -9.39 -10.25 -23.07
N THR A 49 -10.63 -10.43 -22.64
CA THR A 49 -11.34 -11.70 -22.81
C THR A 49 -11.71 -11.96 -24.27
N ASN A 50 -12.01 -10.92 -25.07
CA ASN A 50 -12.18 -11.04 -26.51
C ASN A 50 -10.85 -11.43 -27.19
N LEU A 51 -9.73 -10.80 -26.81
CA LEU A 51 -8.41 -11.23 -27.29
C LEU A 51 -8.13 -12.72 -26.97
N LEU A 52 -8.47 -13.18 -25.75
CA LEU A 52 -8.30 -14.59 -25.37
C LEU A 52 -9.19 -15.56 -26.15
N ARG A 53 -10.41 -15.16 -26.49
CA ARG A 53 -11.37 -16.03 -27.21
C ARG A 53 -11.08 -16.13 -28.70
N HIS A 54 -10.45 -15.10 -29.28
CA HIS A 54 -10.28 -14.99 -30.74
C HIS A 54 -8.83 -15.11 -31.22
N SER A 55 -7.85 -15.23 -30.32
CA SER A 55 -6.48 -15.61 -30.67
C SER A 55 -6.30 -17.12 -30.55
N ASP A 56 -5.78 -17.76 -31.61
CA ASP A 56 -5.44 -19.20 -31.63
C ASP A 56 -3.96 -19.46 -31.29
N GLU A 57 -3.22 -18.43 -30.87
CA GLU A 57 -1.78 -18.55 -30.60
C GLU A 57 -1.47 -19.19 -29.24
N THR A 58 -0.39 -19.96 -29.20
CA THR A 58 0.09 -20.68 -28.00
C THR A 58 0.88 -19.80 -27.04
N ALA A 59 1.41 -18.66 -27.50
CA ALA A 59 2.06 -17.64 -26.69
C ALA A 59 1.40 -16.29 -26.99
N ARG A 60 0.72 -15.72 -25.99
CA ARG A 60 -0.07 -14.49 -26.14
C ARG A 60 0.55 -13.44 -25.25
N PHE A 61 1.06 -12.36 -25.81
CA PHE A 61 1.61 -11.27 -25.01
C PHE A 61 0.77 -10.02 -25.17
N VAL A 62 0.43 -9.40 -24.04
CA VAL A 62 -0.21 -8.09 -24.02
C VAL A 62 0.59 -7.15 -23.14
N GLN A 63 0.97 -6.00 -23.69
CA GLN A 63 1.54 -4.90 -22.95
C GLN A 63 0.42 -3.98 -22.50
N PHE A 64 0.24 -3.84 -21.21
CA PHE A 64 -0.70 -2.89 -20.61
C PHE A 64 0.06 -1.67 -20.11
N SER A 65 -0.43 -0.48 -20.46
CA SER A 65 0.16 0.78 -20.04
C SER A 65 -0.89 1.85 -19.70
N MET A 66 -0.51 2.76 -18.81
CA MET A 66 -1.30 3.92 -18.42
C MET A 66 -0.46 5.17 -18.57
N HIS A 67 -0.94 6.14 -19.35
CA HIS A 67 -0.24 7.37 -19.65
C HIS A 67 -1.05 8.58 -19.22
N LYS A 68 -0.40 9.49 -18.51
CA LYS A 68 -0.97 10.79 -18.19
C LYS A 68 -0.90 11.68 -19.43
N LEU A 69 -2.05 12.19 -19.84
CA LEU A 69 -2.20 13.19 -20.90
C LEU A 69 -2.26 14.61 -20.29
N ALA A 70 -2.42 15.63 -21.13
CA ALA A 70 -2.65 17.01 -20.69
C ALA A 70 -3.95 17.12 -19.86
N ASP A 71 -3.96 18.05 -18.90
CA ASP A 71 -5.04 18.40 -17.96
C ASP A 71 -6.16 17.36 -17.73
N LYS A 72 -6.00 16.59 -16.65
CA LYS A 72 -7.03 15.70 -16.05
C LYS A 72 -7.49 14.52 -16.91
N GLN A 73 -6.66 14.11 -17.87
CA GLN A 73 -6.91 12.91 -18.69
C GLN A 73 -5.88 11.81 -18.43
N LEU A 74 -6.35 10.57 -18.44
CA LEU A 74 -5.52 9.37 -18.37
C LEU A 74 -5.86 8.46 -19.55
N LEU A 75 -4.85 8.11 -20.33
CA LEU A 75 -4.94 7.14 -21.41
C LEU A 75 -4.63 5.75 -20.85
N ILE A 76 -5.55 4.82 -21.04
CA ILE A 76 -5.34 3.39 -20.82
C ILE A 76 -5.09 2.74 -22.18
N GLU A 77 -4.01 1.98 -22.31
CA GLU A 77 -3.58 1.40 -23.57
C GLU A 77 -3.15 -0.06 -23.40
N PHE A 78 -3.58 -0.90 -24.34
CA PHE A 78 -3.19 -2.29 -24.51
C PHE A 78 -2.55 -2.47 -25.88
N LYS A 79 -1.38 -3.10 -25.91
CA LYS A 79 -0.65 -3.42 -27.13
C LYS A 79 -0.37 -4.91 -27.24
N ASP A 80 -0.57 -5.48 -28.42
CA ASP A 80 -0.25 -6.87 -28.71
C ASP A 80 0.21 -7.06 -30.16
N SER A 81 0.78 -8.22 -30.45
CA SER A 81 1.20 -8.62 -31.81
C SER A 81 0.45 -9.85 -32.32
N MET A 82 -0.70 -10.17 -31.71
CA MET A 82 -1.55 -11.27 -32.14
C MET A 82 -2.27 -10.92 -33.45
N PRO A 83 -2.91 -11.87 -34.15
CA PRO A 83 -3.70 -11.57 -35.33
C PRO A 83 -4.71 -10.45 -35.07
N SER A 84 -4.73 -9.46 -35.95
CA SER A 84 -5.51 -8.25 -35.74
C SER A 84 -6.99 -8.56 -35.56
N TYR A 85 -7.55 -8.11 -34.44
CA TYR A 85 -8.96 -8.21 -34.12
C TYR A 85 -9.53 -6.80 -33.94
N ASP A 86 -9.93 -6.18 -35.06
CA ASP A 86 -10.55 -4.85 -35.02
C ASP A 86 -11.97 -4.95 -34.44
N LEU A 87 -12.02 -4.73 -33.13
CA LEU A 87 -13.21 -4.79 -32.30
C LEU A 87 -14.31 -3.81 -32.77
N PHE A 88 -13.99 -2.78 -33.56
CA PHE A 88 -14.98 -1.78 -34.00
C PHE A 88 -15.49 -1.99 -35.44
N ASN A 89 -14.80 -2.78 -36.26
CA ASN A 89 -15.14 -2.98 -37.68
C ASN A 89 -15.75 -4.35 -38.01
N GLN A 90 -15.69 -5.36 -37.13
CA GLN A 90 -16.39 -6.63 -37.36
C GLN A 90 -17.87 -6.57 -36.95
N GLN A 91 -18.66 -6.28 -37.99
CA GLN A 91 -20.11 -6.32 -38.18
C GLN A 91 -20.99 -5.13 -37.75
N PRO A 92 -21.63 -4.47 -38.75
CA PRO A 92 -22.86 -3.73 -38.60
C PRO A 92 -24.04 -4.72 -38.66
N ASN A 93 -24.85 -4.79 -37.61
CA ASN A 93 -26.24 -5.19 -37.75
C ASN A 93 -27.08 -4.28 -36.85
N GLN A 94 -28.18 -3.76 -37.40
CA GLN A 94 -29.12 -2.89 -36.71
C GLN A 94 -29.62 -3.59 -35.45
N TRP A 95 -29.31 -3.05 -34.28
CA TRP A 95 -29.85 -3.55 -33.02
C TRP A 95 -30.92 -2.58 -32.53
N GLN A 96 -32.13 -3.07 -32.36
CA GLN A 96 -33.17 -2.37 -31.61
C GLN A 96 -33.01 -2.73 -30.14
N ILE A 97 -32.53 -1.76 -29.35
CA ILE A 97 -32.62 -1.81 -27.89
C ILE A 97 -34.12 -1.76 -27.57
N ASP A 98 -34.72 -2.90 -27.23
CA ASP A 98 -36.10 -3.15 -26.71
C ASP A 98 -36.81 -4.41 -27.28
N SER A 99 -36.12 -5.30 -28.01
CA SER A 99 -36.77 -6.49 -28.60
C SER A 99 -37.15 -7.62 -27.62
N GLY A 100 -36.66 -7.59 -26.38
CA GLY A 100 -37.03 -8.56 -25.34
C GLY A 100 -36.40 -9.96 -25.44
N GLU A 101 -35.50 -10.22 -26.40
CA GLU A 101 -34.74 -11.48 -26.51
C GLU A 101 -33.27 -11.29 -26.08
N LEU A 102 -32.74 -12.21 -25.27
CA LEU A 102 -31.34 -12.27 -24.87
C LEU A 102 -30.48 -12.78 -26.04
N VAL A 103 -29.65 -11.91 -26.61
CA VAL A 103 -28.68 -12.28 -27.65
C VAL A 103 -27.30 -12.43 -27.03
N GLU A 104 -26.75 -13.65 -27.05
CA GLU A 104 -25.37 -13.91 -26.65
C GLU A 104 -24.43 -13.63 -27.85
N GLY A 105 -23.48 -12.69 -27.69
CA GLY A 105 -22.33 -12.59 -28.60
C GLY A 105 -21.99 -11.25 -29.27
N GLY A 106 -22.33 -10.08 -28.70
CA GLY A 106 -21.84 -8.81 -29.26
C GLY A 106 -21.99 -7.54 -28.39
N MET A 107 -22.33 -7.67 -27.10
CA MET A 107 -22.53 -6.51 -26.21
C MET A 107 -21.23 -5.78 -25.84
N GLY A 108 -20.07 -6.40 -26.03
CA GLY A 108 -18.78 -5.86 -25.61
C GLY A 108 -18.46 -4.51 -26.24
N VAL A 109 -18.66 -4.36 -27.55
CA VAL A 109 -18.39 -3.10 -28.26
C VAL A 109 -19.33 -1.99 -27.83
N ALA A 110 -20.62 -2.31 -27.64
CA ALA A 110 -21.63 -1.36 -27.19
C ALA A 110 -21.34 -0.87 -25.76
N LEU A 111 -20.91 -1.78 -24.89
CA LEU A 111 -20.45 -1.47 -23.53
C LEU A 111 -19.23 -0.56 -23.55
N ILE A 112 -18.22 -0.88 -24.38
CA ILE A 112 -17.01 -0.08 -24.52
C ILE A 112 -17.34 1.34 -24.99
N LYS A 113 -18.19 1.47 -26.02
CA LYS A 113 -18.64 2.78 -26.53
C LYS A 113 -19.53 3.55 -25.55
N HIS A 114 -20.30 2.86 -24.71
CA HIS A 114 -21.13 3.49 -23.68
C HIS A 114 -20.27 4.20 -22.62
N TYR A 115 -19.30 3.48 -22.06
CA TYR A 115 -18.43 4.02 -21.00
C TYR A 115 -17.33 4.94 -21.55
N PHE A 116 -16.76 4.61 -22.71
CA PHE A 116 -15.70 5.38 -23.35
C PHE A 116 -15.99 5.58 -24.84
N PRO A 117 -16.80 6.60 -25.20
CA PRO A 117 -17.15 6.90 -26.60
C PRO A 117 -15.94 7.14 -27.50
N ASN A 118 -14.83 7.59 -26.92
CA ASN A 118 -13.56 7.87 -27.61
C ASN A 118 -12.57 6.70 -27.59
N ALA A 119 -12.99 5.50 -27.15
CA ALA A 119 -12.17 4.31 -27.25
C ALA A 119 -11.78 4.04 -28.72
N SER A 120 -10.55 3.61 -28.96
CA SER A 120 -10.02 3.41 -30.31
C SER A 120 -9.21 2.13 -30.41
N TYR A 121 -9.26 1.52 -31.59
CA TYR A 121 -8.40 0.41 -31.99
C TYR A 121 -7.64 0.83 -33.24
N LYS A 122 -6.32 0.63 -33.27
CA LYS A 122 -5.46 0.93 -34.43
C LYS A 122 -4.39 -0.12 -34.58
N ILE A 123 -3.92 -0.30 -35.80
CA ILE A 123 -2.77 -1.15 -36.11
C ILE A 123 -1.62 -0.24 -36.54
N VAL A 124 -0.50 -0.29 -35.82
CA VAL A 124 0.70 0.51 -36.08
C VAL A 124 1.91 -0.42 -36.02
N ASP A 125 2.74 -0.46 -37.06
CA ASP A 125 3.96 -1.29 -37.12
C ASP A 125 3.73 -2.77 -36.75
N GLN A 126 2.65 -3.37 -37.27
CA GLN A 126 2.21 -4.75 -36.96
C GLN A 126 1.84 -5.00 -35.49
N GLN A 127 1.62 -3.95 -34.70
CA GLN A 127 1.07 -4.03 -33.36
C GLN A 127 -0.37 -3.53 -33.34
N ASN A 128 -1.23 -4.31 -32.69
CA ASN A 128 -2.58 -3.90 -32.35
C ASN A 128 -2.52 -2.98 -31.13
N ILE A 129 -3.23 -1.86 -31.17
CA ILE A 129 -3.29 -0.88 -30.08
C ILE A 129 -4.76 -0.59 -29.79
N PHE A 130 -5.24 -1.05 -28.63
CA PHE A 130 -6.53 -0.66 -28.09
C PHE A 130 -6.33 0.35 -26.96
N SER A 131 -7.10 1.43 -26.98
CA SER A 131 -6.97 2.47 -25.97
C SER A 131 -8.27 3.18 -25.66
N PHE A 132 -8.42 3.67 -24.43
CA PHE A 132 -9.52 4.53 -24.02
C PHE A 132 -9.05 5.57 -22.99
N CYS A 133 -9.76 6.69 -22.89
CA CYS A 133 -9.37 7.80 -22.01
C CYS A 133 -10.37 7.98 -20.87
N LEU A 134 -9.86 8.05 -19.64
CA LEU A 134 -10.58 8.67 -18.53
C LEU A 134 -10.45 10.18 -18.65
N THR A 135 -11.56 10.90 -18.54
CA THR A 135 -11.62 12.37 -18.60
C THR A 135 -12.16 12.92 -17.29
N ASN A 136 -11.88 14.19 -17.00
CA ASN A 136 -12.37 14.89 -15.81
C ASN A 136 -11.98 14.24 -14.48
N ILE A 137 -10.76 13.69 -14.38
CA ILE A 137 -10.24 13.14 -13.12
C ILE A 137 -10.14 14.27 -12.09
N ASP A 138 -11.08 14.29 -11.15
CA ASP A 138 -11.05 15.18 -10.01
C ASP A 138 -10.10 14.59 -8.96
N LYS A 139 -8.95 15.22 -8.79
CA LYS A 139 -7.89 14.74 -7.89
C LYS A 139 -8.10 15.15 -6.44
N ARG A 140 -9.15 15.92 -6.16
CA ARG A 140 -9.43 16.42 -4.82
C ARG A 140 -9.90 15.28 -3.93
N PRO A 141 -9.46 15.18 -2.67
CA PRO A 141 -9.92 14.12 -1.78
C PRO A 141 -11.44 14.17 -1.60
N THR A 142 -12.06 12.99 -1.52
CA THR A 142 -13.48 12.87 -1.23
C THR A 142 -13.74 13.05 0.27
N LEU A 143 -14.64 13.98 0.59
CA LEU A 143 -15.08 14.32 1.94
C LEU A 143 -16.58 14.13 2.05
N ILE A 144 -17.02 13.37 3.04
CA ILE A 144 -18.44 13.27 3.40
C ILE A 144 -18.73 14.28 4.51
N TYR A 145 -19.80 15.06 4.38
CA TYR A 145 -20.30 15.93 5.43
C TYR A 145 -21.73 15.54 5.82
N ILE A 146 -21.93 15.20 7.10
CA ILE A 146 -23.23 14.84 7.67
C ILE A 146 -23.71 15.94 8.61
N ASP A 147 -24.82 16.60 8.26
CA ASP A 147 -25.52 17.60 9.07
C ASP A 147 -26.99 17.67 8.62
N ASP A 148 -27.93 17.77 9.56
CA ASP A 148 -29.35 17.80 9.22
C ASP A 148 -29.87 19.22 8.90
N ASP A 149 -29.04 20.24 9.10
CA ASP A 149 -29.28 21.63 8.69
C ASP A 149 -28.79 21.88 7.25
N LYS A 150 -29.75 22.05 6.34
CA LYS A 150 -29.51 22.30 4.92
C LYS A 150 -28.72 23.59 4.66
N ALA A 151 -28.88 24.61 5.51
CA ALA A 151 -28.14 25.86 5.37
C ALA A 151 -26.65 25.64 5.70
N GLN A 152 -26.35 24.83 6.71
CA GLN A 152 -24.98 24.44 7.05
C GLN A 152 -24.36 23.56 5.97
N LEU A 153 -25.09 22.55 5.46
CA LEU A 153 -24.66 21.74 4.32
C LEU A 153 -24.26 22.61 3.13
N ALA A 154 -25.11 23.57 2.74
CA ALA A 154 -24.83 24.48 1.63
C ALA A 154 -23.61 25.37 1.89
N LEU A 155 -23.49 25.91 3.11
CA LEU A 155 -22.38 26.77 3.50
C LEU A 155 -21.04 26.03 3.49
N LEU A 156 -20.96 24.87 4.14
CA LEU A 156 -19.71 24.12 4.20
C LEU A 156 -19.36 23.51 2.85
N ASN A 157 -20.34 23.09 2.05
CA ASN A 157 -20.09 22.70 0.67
C ASN A 157 -19.45 23.86 -0.12
N ALA A 158 -19.96 25.10 0.01
CA ALA A 158 -19.34 26.26 -0.63
C ALA A 158 -17.91 26.55 -0.13
N TYR A 159 -17.62 26.29 1.16
CA TYR A 159 -16.27 26.47 1.71
C TYR A 159 -15.27 25.39 1.28
N LEU A 160 -15.73 24.15 1.15
CA LEU A 160 -14.88 22.97 0.97
C LEU A 160 -14.79 22.51 -0.49
N SER A 161 -15.78 22.82 -1.31
CA SER A 161 -15.88 22.37 -2.71
C SER A 161 -14.79 22.91 -3.63
N GLU A 162 -13.94 23.84 -3.19
CA GLU A 162 -12.72 24.23 -3.92
C GLU A 162 -11.61 23.17 -3.76
N HIS A 163 -11.48 22.62 -2.55
CA HIS A 163 -10.38 21.73 -2.14
C HIS A 163 -10.74 20.25 -2.11
N PHE A 164 -12.04 19.93 -2.01
CA PHE A 164 -12.56 18.57 -1.80
C PHE A 164 -13.69 18.22 -2.77
N GLN A 165 -13.86 16.93 -3.02
CA GLN A 165 -15.11 16.37 -3.57
C GLN A 165 -16.08 16.16 -2.40
N VAL A 166 -16.97 17.12 -2.17
CA VAL A 166 -17.86 17.12 -1.00
C VAL A 166 -19.14 16.35 -1.30
N ILE A 167 -19.46 15.36 -0.47
CA ILE A 167 -20.70 14.60 -0.47
C ILE A 167 -21.49 15.00 0.78
N CYS A 168 -22.61 15.68 0.58
CA CYS A 168 -23.47 16.14 1.68
C CYS A 168 -24.55 15.11 1.98
N CYS A 169 -24.72 14.76 3.26
CA CYS A 169 -25.72 13.81 3.74
C CYS A 169 -26.55 14.49 4.84
N GLU A 170 -27.88 14.35 4.76
CA GLU A 170 -28.80 14.97 5.73
C GLU A 170 -28.97 14.12 7.01
N ASP A 171 -28.48 12.88 7.01
CA ASP A 171 -28.63 11.94 8.11
C ASP A 171 -27.53 10.86 8.14
N SER A 172 -27.46 10.13 9.25
CA SER A 172 -26.48 9.05 9.47
C SER A 172 -26.64 7.85 8.53
N GLU A 173 -27.83 7.61 7.99
CA GLU A 173 -28.09 6.45 7.13
C GLU A 173 -27.53 6.66 5.73
N SER A 174 -27.86 7.79 5.11
CA SER A 174 -27.26 8.25 3.85
C SER A 174 -25.75 8.41 4.00
N GLY A 175 -25.28 8.98 5.10
CA GLY A 175 -23.85 9.08 5.40
C GLY A 175 -23.16 7.71 5.50
N TRP A 176 -23.80 6.71 6.10
CA TRP A 176 -23.26 5.36 6.18
C TRP A 176 -23.16 4.68 4.81
N GLN A 177 -24.15 4.89 3.92
CA GLN A 177 -24.10 4.37 2.55
C GLN A 177 -22.91 4.97 1.79
N GLU A 178 -22.70 6.27 1.89
CA GLU A 178 -21.60 6.95 1.20
C GLU A 178 -20.22 6.55 1.76
N ILE A 179 -20.11 6.29 3.06
CA ILE A 179 -18.88 5.75 3.68
C ILE A 179 -18.49 4.42 3.02
N LEU A 180 -19.46 3.59 2.64
CA LEU A 180 -19.21 2.29 2.02
C LEU A 180 -18.83 2.37 0.54
N THR A 181 -19.32 3.36 -0.19
CA THR A 181 -19.31 3.35 -1.67
C THR A 181 -18.43 4.42 -2.29
N SER A 182 -18.19 5.55 -1.62
CA SER A 182 -17.57 6.74 -2.23
C SER A 182 -16.04 6.75 -2.23
N GLY A 183 -15.40 5.91 -1.40
CA GLY A 183 -13.96 5.97 -1.18
C GLY A 183 -13.51 7.22 -0.42
N ALA A 184 -14.42 7.85 0.35
CA ALA A 184 -14.10 9.01 1.17
C ALA A 184 -12.94 8.75 2.14
N THR A 185 -12.10 9.78 2.29
CA THR A 185 -10.94 9.74 3.21
C THR A 185 -11.16 10.63 4.43
N ILE A 186 -12.19 11.49 4.38
CA ILE A 186 -12.57 12.40 5.45
C ILE A 186 -14.08 12.31 5.67
N LEU A 187 -14.48 12.20 6.93
CA LEU A 187 -15.85 12.34 7.41
C LEU A 187 -15.93 13.56 8.32
N LEU A 188 -16.60 14.61 7.87
CA LEU A 188 -17.03 15.73 8.68
C LEU A 188 -18.42 15.43 9.24
N LEU A 189 -18.57 15.47 10.56
CA LEU A 189 -19.78 14.96 11.22
C LEU A 189 -20.28 15.94 12.27
N ASP A 190 -21.52 16.38 12.14
CA ASP A 190 -22.16 17.10 13.24
C ASP A 190 -22.43 16.17 14.44
N HIS A 191 -22.26 16.72 15.65
CA HIS A 191 -22.53 15.98 16.88
C HIS A 191 -24.02 15.74 17.12
N LYS A 192 -24.88 16.71 16.83
CA LYS A 192 -26.31 16.71 17.16
C LYS A 192 -27.13 16.72 15.88
N LEU A 193 -27.58 15.54 15.48
CA LEU A 193 -28.49 15.36 14.36
C LEU A 193 -29.95 15.31 14.84
N LYS A 194 -30.91 15.45 13.93
CA LYS A 194 -32.37 15.30 14.21
C LYS A 194 -32.75 14.09 15.07
N ASN A 195 -32.09 12.95 14.86
CA ASN A 195 -32.41 11.68 15.52
C ASN A 195 -31.51 11.37 16.73
N GLY A 196 -30.83 12.38 17.28
CA GLY A 196 -29.97 12.24 18.46
C GLY A 196 -28.50 12.55 18.17
N THR A 197 -27.60 11.94 18.92
CA THR A 197 -26.16 12.16 18.72
C THR A 197 -25.62 11.29 17.59
N SER A 198 -24.50 11.70 17.01
CA SER A 198 -23.79 10.92 16.00
C SER A 198 -22.91 9.80 16.57
N GLU A 199 -22.87 9.63 17.91
CA GLU A 199 -22.13 8.57 18.58
C GLU A 199 -22.45 7.14 18.11
N PRO A 200 -23.71 6.76 17.81
CA PRO A 200 -24.03 5.43 17.27
C PRO A 200 -23.35 5.15 15.93
N LEU A 201 -23.23 6.18 15.07
CA LEU A 201 -22.53 6.07 13.79
C LEU A 201 -21.03 5.85 14.02
N LEU A 202 -20.43 6.58 14.97
CA LEU A 202 -19.02 6.41 15.35
C LEU A 202 -18.74 5.03 15.95
N LYS A 203 -19.62 4.51 16.81
CA LYS A 203 -19.51 3.15 17.35
C LYS A 203 -19.56 2.10 16.25
N LYS A 204 -20.49 2.24 15.31
CA LYS A 204 -20.61 1.37 14.13
C LYS A 204 -19.35 1.44 13.25
N LEU A 205 -18.82 2.65 13.03
CA LEU A 205 -17.59 2.86 12.27
C LEU A 205 -16.38 2.21 12.94
N ASN A 206 -16.21 2.36 14.25
CA ASN A 206 -15.10 1.76 15.01
C ASN A 206 -15.17 0.23 15.10
N GLN A 207 -16.35 -0.36 14.94
CA GLN A 207 -16.54 -1.81 14.83
C GLN A 207 -16.29 -2.34 13.40
N SER A 208 -15.99 -1.45 12.44
CA SER A 208 -15.73 -1.79 11.04
C SER A 208 -14.28 -1.56 10.67
N ASN A 209 -13.79 -2.25 9.63
CA ASN A 209 -12.44 -2.04 9.10
C ASN A 209 -12.28 -0.71 8.32
N LEU A 210 -13.35 0.08 8.20
CA LEU A 210 -13.38 1.32 7.41
C LEU A 210 -12.68 2.48 8.12
N LYS A 211 -12.68 2.47 9.46
CA LYS A 211 -12.08 3.54 10.28
C LYS A 211 -10.59 3.73 10.00
N THR A 212 -9.88 2.67 9.60
CA THR A 212 -8.48 2.74 9.20
C THR A 212 -8.24 3.77 8.09
N ASN A 213 -9.17 3.93 7.14
CA ASN A 213 -8.98 4.77 5.96
C ASN A 213 -9.80 6.06 5.96
N LEU A 214 -10.64 6.26 6.97
CA LEU A 214 -11.56 7.38 7.08
C LEU A 214 -11.26 8.21 8.34
N SER A 215 -10.72 9.42 8.13
CA SER A 215 -10.47 10.35 9.23
C SER A 215 -11.75 11.08 9.60
N VAL A 216 -12.04 11.20 10.89
CA VAL A 216 -13.29 11.76 11.39
C VAL A 216 -13.00 13.10 12.06
N VAL A 217 -13.65 14.16 11.56
CA VAL A 217 -13.68 15.49 12.19
C VAL A 217 -15.07 15.76 12.68
N MET A 218 -15.21 16.08 13.97
CA MET A 218 -16.51 16.32 14.58
C MET A 218 -16.78 17.81 14.77
N LEU A 219 -17.99 18.26 14.43
CA LEU A 219 -18.46 19.62 14.72
C LEU A 219 -19.40 19.57 15.93
N THR A 220 -19.14 20.39 16.95
CA THR A 220 -19.95 20.41 18.19
C THR A 220 -20.27 21.83 18.59
N GLY A 221 -21.48 22.11 19.08
CA GLY A 221 -21.82 23.39 19.71
C GLY A 221 -21.49 23.46 21.21
N ASP A 222 -20.98 22.37 21.78
CA ASP A 222 -20.70 22.20 23.21
C ASP A 222 -19.19 22.02 23.40
N ASP A 223 -18.61 22.88 24.23
CA ASP A 223 -17.18 22.98 24.54
C ASP A 223 -16.83 22.42 25.93
N SER A 224 -17.75 21.70 26.58
CA SER A 224 -17.51 21.09 27.88
C SER A 224 -16.40 20.03 27.82
N GLU A 225 -15.53 20.04 28.82
CA GLU A 225 -14.44 19.06 28.93
C GLU A 225 -14.95 17.61 28.97
N GLU A 226 -16.12 17.37 29.57
CA GLU A 226 -16.73 16.05 29.67
C GLU A 226 -17.12 15.51 28.29
N LEU A 227 -17.71 16.36 27.44
CA LEU A 227 -18.02 15.98 26.07
C LEU A 227 -16.76 15.73 25.25
N ILE A 228 -15.76 16.61 25.36
CA ILE A 228 -14.49 16.47 24.63
C ILE A 228 -13.80 15.15 24.98
N LYS A 229 -13.75 14.79 26.26
CA LYS A 229 -13.23 13.49 26.72
C LYS A 229 -14.02 12.34 26.10
N ARG A 230 -15.35 12.43 26.07
CA ARG A 230 -16.22 11.39 25.49
C ARG A 230 -16.01 11.22 23.99
N ILE A 231 -15.91 12.32 23.23
CA ILE A 231 -15.66 12.32 21.78
C ILE A 231 -14.29 11.72 21.47
N ASN A 232 -13.26 12.06 22.23
CA ASN A 232 -11.91 11.50 22.04
C ASN A 232 -11.87 9.98 22.25
N LEU A 233 -12.65 9.45 23.20
CA LEU A 233 -12.79 8.01 23.42
C LEU A 233 -13.49 7.27 22.26
N LEU A 234 -14.25 8.00 21.43
CA LEU A 234 -14.89 7.46 20.22
C LEU A 234 -13.95 7.46 19.00
N GLY A 235 -12.66 7.73 19.17
CA GLY A 235 -11.67 7.62 18.10
C GLY A 235 -11.80 8.69 17.02
N VAL A 236 -12.30 9.87 17.38
CA VAL A 236 -12.34 11.04 16.47
C VAL A 236 -10.94 11.62 16.32
N ASP A 237 -10.58 12.01 15.09
CA ASP A 237 -9.23 12.50 14.75
C ASP A 237 -9.03 13.97 15.12
N ASP A 238 -10.12 14.76 15.08
CA ASP A 238 -10.17 16.15 15.53
C ASP A 238 -11.60 16.61 15.81
N TYR A 239 -11.77 17.68 16.59
CA TYR A 239 -13.08 18.29 16.80
C TYR A 239 -13.02 19.82 16.72
N LEU A 240 -14.12 20.42 16.30
CA LEU A 240 -14.27 21.87 16.17
C LEU A 240 -15.53 22.33 16.89
N VAL A 241 -15.34 23.29 17.79
CA VAL A 241 -16.44 23.96 18.49
C VAL A 241 -17.05 25.02 17.55
N LYS A 242 -18.37 24.94 17.34
CA LYS A 242 -19.18 25.91 16.59
C LYS A 242 -19.28 27.21 17.40
N PRO A 243 -19.23 28.40 16.76
CA PRO A 243 -19.18 28.62 15.31
C PRO A 243 -17.79 28.38 14.70
N VAL A 244 -17.75 27.74 13.54
CA VAL A 244 -16.50 27.40 12.84
C VAL A 244 -16.26 28.36 11.67
N SER A 245 -15.07 28.96 11.62
CA SER A 245 -14.64 29.79 10.48
C SER A 245 -14.08 28.92 9.34
N LYS A 246 -14.17 29.40 8.08
CA LYS A 246 -13.59 28.73 6.90
C LYS A 246 -12.12 28.35 7.13
N THR A 247 -11.33 29.29 7.65
CA THR A 247 -9.89 29.10 7.91
C THR A 247 -9.64 27.99 8.93
N ARG A 248 -10.38 27.97 10.05
CA ARG A 248 -10.17 26.96 11.10
C ARG A 248 -10.61 25.56 10.64
N LEU A 249 -11.70 25.49 9.88
CA LEU A 249 -12.16 24.24 9.27
C LEU A 249 -11.14 23.68 8.29
N LEU A 250 -10.67 24.51 7.35
CA LEU A 250 -9.66 24.09 6.38
C LEU A 250 -8.36 23.68 7.05
N GLN A 251 -7.86 24.43 8.05
CA GLN A 251 -6.65 24.06 8.77
C GLN A 251 -6.76 22.72 9.52
N SER A 252 -7.91 22.43 10.13
CA SER A 252 -8.17 21.16 10.80
C SER A 252 -8.14 19.99 9.81
N ILE A 253 -8.86 20.13 8.69
CA ILE A 253 -8.93 19.11 7.65
C ILE A 253 -7.58 18.96 6.92
N GLU A 254 -6.92 20.06 6.56
CA GLU A 254 -5.58 20.08 5.96
C GLU A 254 -4.55 19.44 6.88
N ARG A 255 -4.56 19.69 8.19
CA ARG A 255 -3.65 19.05 9.14
C ARG A 255 -3.79 17.52 9.12
N ILE A 256 -5.03 17.04 9.04
CA ILE A 256 -5.33 15.61 8.95
C ILE A 256 -4.84 15.06 7.61
N VAL A 257 -5.19 15.72 6.50
CA VAL A 257 -4.79 15.33 5.14
C VAL A 257 -3.27 15.37 4.97
N HIS A 258 -2.58 16.37 5.52
CA HIS A 258 -1.13 16.53 5.48
C HIS A 258 -0.40 15.51 6.34
N ARG A 259 -0.98 15.04 7.45
CA ARG A 259 -0.42 13.88 8.16
C ARG A 259 -0.39 12.65 7.25
N PHE A 260 -1.45 12.42 6.47
CA PHE A 260 -1.53 11.29 5.53
C PHE A 260 -0.74 11.50 4.22
N SER A 261 -0.66 12.73 3.72
CA SER A 261 0.08 13.03 2.49
C SER A 261 1.57 13.26 2.73
N ALA A 262 2.00 13.73 3.91
CA ALA A 262 3.40 13.67 4.33
C ALA A 262 3.84 12.21 4.51
N LEU A 263 3.00 11.34 5.08
CA LEU A 263 3.25 9.90 5.10
C LEU A 263 3.38 9.32 3.69
N LYS A 264 2.45 9.62 2.76
CA LYS A 264 2.54 9.19 1.35
C LYS A 264 3.70 9.82 0.56
N TYR A 265 4.12 11.03 0.92
CA TYR A 265 5.26 11.70 0.31
C TYR A 265 6.57 11.10 0.81
N LEU A 266 6.68 10.79 2.11
CA LEU A 266 7.78 10.02 2.68
C LEU A 266 7.85 8.62 2.06
N ILE A 267 6.70 7.95 1.82
CA ILE A 267 6.60 6.68 1.06
C ILE A 267 7.16 6.83 -0.37
N ASN A 268 6.85 7.94 -1.05
CA ASN A 268 7.21 8.13 -2.46
C ASN A 268 8.63 8.64 -2.70
N GLU A 269 9.22 9.42 -1.78
CA GLU A 269 10.62 9.87 -1.92
C GLU A 269 11.64 8.85 -1.40
N GLU A 270 11.31 8.05 -0.39
CA GLU A 270 12.14 6.92 0.04
C GLU A 270 11.85 5.68 -0.83
N ARG A 271 11.97 5.72 -2.17
CA ARG A 271 12.07 4.44 -2.89
C ARG A 271 13.32 3.74 -2.39
N MET A 272 13.14 2.73 -1.53
CA MET A 272 14.25 1.95 -0.99
C MET A 272 15.05 1.41 -2.18
N GLN A 273 16.32 1.78 -2.21
CA GLN A 273 17.21 1.34 -3.27
C GLN A 273 17.41 -0.17 -3.13
N THR A 274 17.43 -0.86 -4.27
CA THR A 274 17.76 -2.29 -4.32
C THR A 274 19.15 -2.57 -3.75
N LYS A 275 20.03 -1.57 -3.71
CA LYS A 275 21.37 -1.63 -3.15
C LYS A 275 21.64 -0.43 -2.25
N GLN A 276 22.12 -0.68 -1.03
CA GLN A 276 22.50 0.32 -0.05
C GLN A 276 23.91 0.04 0.46
N LYS A 277 24.71 1.09 0.70
CA LYS A 277 26.07 0.95 1.24
C LYS A 277 26.05 1.09 2.76
N ILE A 278 26.68 0.16 3.46
CA ILE A 278 26.78 0.11 4.93
C ILE A 278 28.23 -0.09 5.31
N GLY A 279 28.97 1.00 5.52
CA GLY A 279 30.41 0.93 5.74
C GLY A 279 31.15 0.28 4.56
N GLU A 280 31.78 -0.87 4.80
CA GLU A 280 32.50 -1.68 3.79
C GLU A 280 31.62 -2.76 3.12
N PHE A 281 30.31 -2.76 3.40
CA PHE A 281 29.38 -3.76 2.91
C PHE A 281 28.32 -3.14 2.00
N ASN A 282 27.71 -3.98 1.16
CA ASN A 282 26.47 -3.67 0.45
C ASN A 282 25.33 -4.48 1.06
N ALA A 283 24.20 -3.84 1.30
CA ALA A 283 22.92 -4.50 1.51
C ALA A 283 22.09 -4.47 0.22
N TYR A 284 21.63 -5.64 -0.21
CA TYR A 284 20.70 -5.81 -1.32
C TYR A 284 19.32 -6.10 -0.76
N ASN A 285 18.36 -5.23 -1.09
CA ASN A 285 17.02 -5.27 -0.58
C ASN A 285 16.09 -5.97 -1.56
N PHE A 286 15.13 -6.73 -1.05
CA PHE A 286 14.13 -7.42 -1.84
C PHE A 286 12.79 -7.49 -1.11
N GLY A 287 11.71 -7.58 -1.88
CA GLY A 287 10.37 -7.84 -1.34
C GLY A 287 9.61 -6.61 -0.87
N SER A 288 8.78 -6.79 0.15
CA SER A 288 7.80 -5.79 0.60
C SER A 288 8.47 -4.51 1.15
N ILE A 289 9.67 -4.63 1.73
CA ILE A 289 10.49 -3.45 2.12
C ILE A 289 10.84 -2.50 0.97
N ILE A 290 10.87 -2.98 -0.29
CA ILE A 290 11.07 -2.13 -1.48
C ILE A 290 9.75 -1.61 -2.04
N SER A 291 8.74 -2.48 -2.11
CA SER A 291 7.46 -2.12 -2.70
C SER A 291 6.65 -1.17 -1.79
N GLN A 292 6.93 -1.16 -0.49
CA GLN A 292 6.30 -0.34 0.55
C GLN A 292 4.78 -0.49 0.61
N ASN A 293 4.29 -1.70 0.32
CA ASN A 293 2.87 -1.99 0.22
C ASN A 293 2.34 -2.82 1.41
N GLY A 294 3.17 -3.03 2.44
CA GLY A 294 2.94 -4.01 3.50
C GLY A 294 3.31 -3.57 4.91
N GLY A 295 3.30 -4.54 5.83
CA GLY A 295 3.74 -4.38 7.23
C GLY A 295 5.26 -4.31 7.38
N ASP A 296 5.98 -4.99 6.50
CA ASP A 296 7.44 -5.01 6.44
C ASP A 296 8.05 -3.62 6.20
N PHE A 297 9.10 -3.33 6.95
CA PHE A 297 9.89 -2.13 6.74
C PHE A 297 11.39 -2.31 7.01
N CYS A 298 12.17 -1.44 6.37
CA CYS A 298 13.61 -1.32 6.59
C CYS A 298 14.02 0.15 6.76
N MET A 299 15.07 0.41 7.55
CA MET A 299 15.72 1.71 7.70
C MET A 299 17.24 1.55 7.69
N TYR A 300 17.93 2.55 7.12
CA TYR A 300 19.39 2.71 7.16
C TYR A 300 19.77 4.06 7.78
N PRO A 301 19.68 4.21 9.11
CA PRO A 301 20.03 5.47 9.77
C PRO A 301 21.49 5.84 9.53
N HIS A 302 21.74 7.09 9.13
CA HIS A 302 23.10 7.60 8.95
C HIS A 302 23.75 7.92 10.31
N GLN A 303 24.26 6.89 10.98
CA GLN A 303 25.02 6.98 12.24
C GLN A 303 26.45 6.43 12.09
N GLN A 304 27.31 6.60 13.09
CA GLN A 304 28.71 6.13 13.05
C GLN A 304 28.84 4.65 12.67
N GLN A 305 27.94 3.79 13.16
CA GLN A 305 27.94 2.34 12.91
C GLN A 305 26.97 1.91 11.79
N THR A 306 26.28 2.87 11.15
CA THR A 306 25.30 2.66 10.06
C THR A 306 24.40 1.43 10.30
N PRO A 307 23.51 1.45 11.31
CA PRO A 307 22.68 0.31 11.61
C PRO A 307 21.72 -0.03 10.45
N VAL A 308 21.36 -1.30 10.36
CA VAL A 308 20.26 -1.83 9.55
C VAL A 308 19.14 -2.16 10.51
N ILE A 309 17.98 -1.56 10.30
CA ILE A 309 16.78 -1.87 11.07
C ILE A 309 15.81 -2.54 10.12
N ILE A 310 15.39 -3.75 10.43
CA ILE A 310 14.31 -4.46 9.75
C ILE A 310 13.22 -4.74 10.77
N GLY A 311 11.97 -4.54 10.38
CA GLY A 311 10.84 -4.83 11.23
C GLY A 311 9.64 -5.24 10.41
N ASP A 312 8.73 -5.93 11.06
CA ASP A 312 7.47 -6.38 10.48
C ASP A 312 6.34 -6.09 11.46
N MET A 313 5.27 -5.51 10.91
CA MET A 313 4.06 -5.14 11.63
C MET A 313 3.02 -6.22 11.42
N MET A 314 2.42 -6.71 12.51
CA MET A 314 1.34 -7.69 12.43
C MET A 314 0.19 -7.20 11.55
N GLY A 315 -0.10 -7.97 10.50
CA GLY A 315 -1.15 -7.70 9.51
C GLY A 315 -0.60 -7.08 8.23
N HIS A 316 -1.44 -6.98 7.20
CA HIS A 316 -1.02 -6.56 5.87
C HIS A 316 -1.75 -5.30 5.36
N GLY A 317 -1.15 -4.62 4.38
CA GLY A 317 -1.73 -3.47 3.70
C GLY A 317 -1.67 -2.15 4.48
N ILE A 318 -2.60 -1.23 4.21
CA ILE A 318 -2.48 0.19 4.60
C ILE A 318 -2.47 0.39 6.14
N THR A 319 -3.12 -0.47 6.93
CA THR A 319 -3.09 -0.38 8.41
C THR A 319 -1.67 -0.60 8.92
N ALA A 320 -1.08 -1.74 8.57
CA ALA A 320 0.27 -2.12 8.96
C ALA A 320 1.31 -1.12 8.43
N LEU A 321 1.09 -0.61 7.21
CA LEU A 321 1.88 0.48 6.64
C LEU A 321 1.84 1.75 7.51
N LYS A 322 0.66 2.21 7.96
CA LYS A 322 0.55 3.41 8.81
C LYS A 322 1.27 3.24 10.15
N GLU A 323 1.17 2.05 10.73
CA GLU A 323 1.80 1.74 12.00
C GLU A 323 3.31 1.59 11.86
N SER A 324 3.80 0.99 10.77
CA SER A 324 5.23 0.93 10.47
C SER A 324 5.84 2.33 10.38
N PHE A 325 5.12 3.31 9.81
CA PHE A 325 5.57 4.71 9.84
C PHE A 325 5.62 5.34 11.23
N ALA A 326 4.70 4.99 12.13
CA ALA A 326 4.75 5.47 13.50
C ALA A 326 6.02 4.94 14.19
N ILE A 327 6.35 3.66 13.99
CA ILE A 327 7.58 3.04 14.48
C ILE A 327 8.82 3.70 13.86
N LYS A 328 8.87 3.84 12.53
CA LYS A 328 9.97 4.52 11.82
C LYS A 328 10.19 5.94 12.33
N GLY A 329 9.13 6.72 12.48
CA GLY A 329 9.21 8.10 12.97
C GLY A 329 9.74 8.17 14.40
N PHE A 330 9.30 7.25 15.27
CA PHE A 330 9.78 7.15 16.64
C PHE A 330 11.27 6.78 16.69
N LEU A 331 11.67 5.76 15.94
CA LEU A 331 13.06 5.31 15.83
C LEU A 331 13.94 6.43 15.30
N SER A 332 13.56 7.08 14.19
CA SER A 332 14.27 8.23 13.62
C SER A 332 14.44 9.36 14.64
N GLY A 333 13.39 9.67 15.40
CA GLY A 333 13.45 10.67 16.46
C GLY A 333 14.48 10.31 17.54
N CYS A 334 14.45 9.07 18.05
CA CYS A 334 15.41 8.59 19.03
C CYS A 334 16.85 8.62 18.49
N LEU A 335 17.06 8.11 17.27
CA LEU A 335 18.36 8.04 16.64
C LEU A 335 18.96 9.43 16.34
N ALA A 336 18.12 10.41 16.03
CA ALA A 336 18.53 11.81 15.86
C ALA A 336 19.07 12.43 17.17
N THR A 337 18.63 11.92 18.33
CA THR A 337 19.15 12.36 19.64
C THR A 337 20.46 11.70 20.06
N GLN A 338 21.00 10.77 19.24
CA GLN A 338 22.26 10.06 19.48
C GLN A 338 22.31 9.25 20.78
N ILE A 339 21.15 8.83 21.31
CA ILE A 339 21.12 7.87 22.43
C ILE A 339 21.59 6.48 21.99
N PRO A 340 22.15 5.66 22.90
CA PRO A 340 22.56 4.28 22.60
C PRO A 340 21.40 3.41 22.06
N LEU A 341 21.69 2.48 21.14
CA LEU A 341 20.68 1.59 20.54
C LEU A 341 19.90 0.76 21.58
N THR A 342 20.57 0.36 22.68
CA THR A 342 19.91 -0.29 23.82
C THR A 342 18.81 0.57 24.43
N ASP A 343 19.06 1.88 24.54
CA ASP A 343 18.11 2.84 25.10
C ASP A 343 17.00 3.16 24.10
N VAL A 344 17.30 3.16 22.79
CA VAL A 344 16.28 3.27 21.72
C VAL A 344 15.25 2.14 21.86
N LEU A 345 15.69 0.89 21.97
CA LEU A 345 14.78 -0.27 22.11
C LEU A 345 13.98 -0.20 23.41
N LYS A 346 14.62 0.16 24.52
CA LYS A 346 13.94 0.33 25.80
C LYS A 346 12.84 1.40 25.72
N THR A 347 13.15 2.53 25.09
CA THR A 347 12.20 3.65 24.93
C THR A 347 11.05 3.24 24.00
N LEU A 348 11.33 2.52 22.91
CA LEU A 348 10.30 2.00 22.01
C LEU A 348 9.40 0.97 22.72
N ASN A 349 10.00 0.04 23.46
CA ASN A 349 9.28 -0.96 24.25
C ASN A 349 8.31 -0.30 25.24
N GLN A 350 8.79 0.70 25.99
CA GLN A 350 7.95 1.44 26.93
C GLN A 350 6.81 2.18 26.23
N ALA A 351 7.08 2.80 25.08
CA ALA A 351 6.06 3.52 24.33
C ALA A 351 4.96 2.59 23.77
N LEU A 352 5.32 1.37 23.38
CA LEU A 352 4.38 0.33 22.96
C LEU A 352 3.61 -0.25 24.16
N TYR A 353 4.30 -0.56 25.26
CA TYR A 353 3.70 -1.09 26.49
C TYR A 353 2.65 -0.15 27.09
N GLU A 354 2.98 1.15 27.16
CA GLU A 354 2.07 2.19 27.65
C GLU A 354 0.96 2.55 26.65
N GLN A 355 0.85 1.82 25.53
CA GLN A 355 -0.10 2.04 24.43
C GLN A 355 -0.05 3.46 23.84
N ARG A 356 1.13 4.09 23.91
CA ARG A 356 1.41 5.40 23.28
C ARG A 356 1.70 5.25 21.78
N LEU A 357 2.13 4.06 21.35
CA LEU A 357 2.26 3.65 19.96
C LEU A 357 1.48 2.35 19.71
N CYS A 358 0.95 2.19 18.48
CA CYS A 358 0.36 0.96 17.93
C CYS A 358 -0.54 0.17 18.92
N LYS A 359 -1.79 0.63 19.14
CA LYS A 359 -2.67 0.11 20.20
C LYS A 359 -3.08 -1.36 20.07
N ASN A 360 -3.21 -1.87 18.83
CA ASN A 360 -3.79 -3.19 18.57
C ASN A 360 -2.89 -4.08 17.69
N SER A 361 -1.64 -3.68 17.48
CA SER A 361 -0.73 -4.35 16.55
C SER A 361 0.61 -4.62 17.21
N LEU A 362 1.14 -5.81 16.94
CA LEU A 362 2.46 -6.22 17.38
C LEU A 362 3.48 -5.87 16.31
N VAL A 363 4.73 -5.69 16.73
CA VAL A 363 5.85 -5.44 15.84
C VAL A 363 7.00 -6.36 16.21
N THR A 364 7.54 -7.03 15.21
CA THR A 364 8.85 -7.69 15.30
C THR A 364 9.92 -6.70 14.84
N LEU A 365 11.09 -6.70 15.48
CA LEU A 365 12.15 -5.75 15.13
C LEU A 365 13.53 -6.37 15.32
N LEU A 366 14.40 -6.18 14.35
CA LEU A 366 15.82 -6.46 14.44
C LEU A 366 16.62 -5.20 14.11
N ILE A 367 17.55 -4.85 15.01
CA ILE A 367 18.50 -3.76 14.81
C ILE A 367 19.89 -4.38 14.75
N GLY A 368 20.51 -4.38 13.58
CA GLY A 368 21.85 -4.92 13.35
C GLY A 368 22.85 -3.83 12.95
N PHE A 369 24.13 -4.01 13.27
CA PHE A 369 25.22 -3.17 12.76
C PHE A 369 26.51 -3.98 12.68
N ILE A 370 27.46 -3.53 11.87
CA ILE A 370 28.75 -4.22 11.70
C ILE A 370 29.86 -3.29 12.20
N GLU A 371 30.65 -3.81 13.13
CA GLU A 371 31.80 -3.11 13.69
C GLU A 371 32.95 -4.11 13.87
N ASN A 372 34.16 -3.75 13.45
CA ASN A 372 35.36 -4.59 13.62
C ASN A 372 35.20 -6.05 13.16
N ASN A 373 34.64 -6.26 11.96
CA ASN A 373 34.37 -7.59 11.39
C ASN A 373 33.46 -8.48 12.27
N THR A 374 32.65 -7.86 13.12
CA THR A 374 31.66 -8.53 13.97
C THR A 374 30.27 -7.99 13.63
N LEU A 375 29.32 -8.89 13.39
CA LEU A 375 27.90 -8.54 13.32
C LEU A 375 27.39 -8.41 14.74
N HIS A 376 26.78 -7.29 15.05
CA HIS A 376 26.11 -6.98 16.30
C HIS A 376 24.62 -6.83 16.04
N TRP A 377 23.77 -7.38 16.90
CA TRP A 377 22.33 -7.14 16.77
C TRP A 377 21.56 -7.23 18.08
N PHE A 378 20.40 -6.60 18.07
CA PHE A 378 19.33 -6.75 19.04
C PHE A 378 18.10 -7.27 18.32
N ASN A 379 17.36 -8.18 18.94
CA ASN A 379 16.23 -8.84 18.30
C ASN A 379 15.02 -8.88 19.24
N ALA A 380 13.91 -8.30 18.82
CA ALA A 380 12.63 -8.33 19.51
C ALA A 380 11.58 -9.09 18.69
N GLY A 381 11.50 -10.40 18.91
CA GLY A 381 10.54 -11.29 18.26
C GLY A 381 10.72 -11.50 16.75
N HIS A 382 11.78 -10.97 16.15
CA HIS A 382 12.05 -11.10 14.71
C HIS A 382 12.86 -12.38 14.42
N PRO A 383 12.81 -12.93 13.19
CA PRO A 383 13.73 -14.00 12.79
C PRO A 383 15.19 -13.61 13.03
N ALA A 384 15.95 -14.52 13.63
CA ALA A 384 17.37 -14.30 13.85
C ALA A 384 18.14 -14.31 12.51
N PRO A 385 19.28 -13.59 12.40
CA PRO A 385 20.04 -13.56 11.16
C PRO A 385 20.53 -14.95 10.74
N CYS A 386 20.69 -15.14 9.44
CA CYS A 386 21.45 -16.25 8.88
C CYS A 386 22.77 -15.76 8.30
N VAL A 387 23.77 -16.64 8.27
CA VAL A 387 25.02 -16.38 7.55
C VAL A 387 25.34 -17.53 6.61
N ILE A 388 25.84 -17.21 5.43
CA ILE A 388 26.43 -18.18 4.50
C ILE A 388 27.93 -18.00 4.59
N THR A 389 28.63 -19.08 4.93
CA THR A 389 30.09 -19.08 5.03
C THR A 389 30.76 -18.98 3.65
N THR A 390 32.06 -18.70 3.63
CA THR A 390 32.84 -18.70 2.37
C THR A 390 32.84 -20.07 1.66
N GLN A 391 32.55 -21.14 2.39
CA GLN A 391 32.40 -22.50 1.88
C GLN A 391 30.98 -22.81 1.40
N GLY A 392 30.06 -21.85 1.43
CA GLY A 392 28.67 -22.02 1.00
C GLY A 392 27.76 -22.70 2.05
N LYS A 393 28.27 -22.99 3.25
CA LYS A 393 27.47 -23.55 4.35
C LYS A 393 26.60 -22.46 4.99
N LEU A 394 25.30 -22.71 5.10
CA LEU A 394 24.37 -21.87 5.87
C LEU A 394 24.48 -22.15 7.36
N LEU A 395 24.41 -21.10 8.17
CA LEU A 395 24.29 -21.15 9.62
C LEU A 395 23.18 -20.20 10.07
N GLN A 396 22.12 -20.75 10.69
CA GLN A 396 21.13 -19.97 11.42
C GLN A 396 21.73 -19.49 12.74
N LEU A 397 21.81 -18.18 12.96
CA LEU A 397 22.28 -17.63 14.23
C LEU A 397 21.17 -17.73 15.29
N SER A 398 21.56 -17.77 16.56
CA SER A 398 20.65 -17.72 17.70
C SER A 398 20.54 -16.30 18.26
N GLY A 399 19.40 -15.95 18.84
CA GLY A 399 19.23 -14.66 19.52
C GLY A 399 17.95 -13.97 19.09
N THR A 400 16.86 -14.34 19.77
CA THR A 400 15.52 -13.78 19.61
C THR A 400 14.96 -13.58 21.02
N ASP A 401 14.81 -12.33 21.44
CA ASP A 401 14.12 -11.98 22.68
C ASP A 401 12.61 -11.81 22.41
N PRO A 402 11.76 -11.68 23.45
CA PRO A 402 10.33 -11.44 23.30
C PRO A 402 9.98 -10.17 22.49
N LEU A 403 8.77 -10.16 21.94
CA LEU A 403 8.21 -9.00 21.24
C LEU A 403 8.21 -7.74 22.12
N LEU A 404 8.36 -6.59 21.46
CA LEU A 404 8.20 -5.28 22.09
C LEU A 404 6.77 -5.11 22.63
N GLY A 405 6.63 -4.38 23.73
CA GLY A 405 5.36 -4.00 24.33
C GLY A 405 4.71 -5.09 25.20
N LEU A 406 5.29 -6.29 25.33
CA LEU A 406 4.74 -7.36 26.17
C LEU A 406 5.05 -7.20 27.66
N SER A 407 6.12 -6.48 28.00
CA SER A 407 6.53 -6.20 29.39
C SER A 407 7.20 -4.82 29.46
N ASP A 408 7.13 -4.16 30.60
CA ASP A 408 7.59 -2.78 30.79
C ASP A 408 9.11 -2.67 30.97
N ASP A 409 9.74 -3.67 31.58
CA ASP A 409 11.13 -3.62 32.04
C ASP A 409 12.09 -4.59 31.33
N HIS A 410 11.67 -5.20 30.22
CA HIS A 410 12.52 -6.15 29.49
C HIS A 410 13.81 -5.50 28.99
N GLN A 411 14.93 -6.21 29.19
CA GLN A 411 16.24 -5.81 28.70
C GLN A 411 16.66 -6.71 27.55
N TYR A 412 16.62 -6.13 26.34
CA TYR A 412 17.05 -6.80 25.12
C TYR A 412 18.54 -7.11 25.15
N GLN A 413 18.88 -8.35 24.84
CA GLN A 413 20.24 -8.85 24.81
C GLN A 413 20.97 -8.34 23.58
N HIS A 414 22.25 -8.03 23.78
CA HIS A 414 23.17 -7.69 22.72
C HIS A 414 23.85 -8.96 22.21
N TYR A 415 23.49 -9.39 21.01
CA TYR A 415 24.09 -10.54 20.35
C TYR A 415 25.23 -10.11 19.43
N ARG A 416 26.18 -11.03 19.22
CA ARG A 416 27.35 -10.80 18.38
C ARG A 416 27.81 -12.08 17.67
N TYR A 417 28.33 -11.93 16.46
CA TYR A 417 28.86 -13.02 15.66
C TYR A 417 30.06 -12.57 14.83
N ASP A 418 31.12 -13.40 14.80
CA ASP A 418 32.36 -13.12 14.06
C ASP A 418 32.16 -13.35 12.56
N LEU A 419 32.55 -12.38 11.73
CA LEU A 419 32.35 -12.42 10.27
C LEU A 419 33.58 -12.93 9.49
N SER A 420 34.59 -13.51 10.15
CA SER A 420 35.86 -13.87 9.50
C SER A 420 35.72 -14.93 8.40
N ASP A 421 34.73 -15.82 8.52
CA ASP A 421 34.41 -16.85 7.51
C ASP A 421 33.02 -16.66 6.89
N VAL A 422 32.50 -15.43 6.87
CA VAL A 422 31.15 -15.13 6.35
C VAL A 422 31.24 -14.50 4.96
N ALA A 423 30.53 -15.09 3.99
CA ALA A 423 30.35 -14.55 2.66
C ALA A 423 29.11 -13.66 2.53
N GLN A 424 28.00 -14.08 3.13
CA GLN A 424 26.72 -13.38 3.08
C GLN A 424 26.06 -13.39 4.46
N ILE A 425 25.43 -12.28 4.84
CA ILE A 425 24.53 -12.17 5.99
C ILE A 425 23.11 -11.99 5.44
N LEU A 426 22.15 -12.73 5.96
CA LEU A 426 20.75 -12.67 5.55
C LEU A 426 19.90 -12.17 6.72
N LEU A 427 19.13 -11.11 6.48
CA LEU A 427 18.06 -10.64 7.37
C LEU A 427 16.74 -10.76 6.60
N PHE A 428 15.69 -11.29 7.22
CA PHE A 428 14.44 -11.58 6.51
C PHE A 428 13.25 -11.55 7.46
N THR A 429 12.08 -11.30 6.88
CA THR A 429 10.78 -11.43 7.57
C THR A 429 10.27 -12.86 7.42
N ASP A 430 9.39 -13.29 8.32
CA ASP A 430 8.87 -14.66 8.36
C ASP A 430 8.10 -15.05 7.09
N GLY A 431 7.41 -14.11 6.44
CA GLY A 431 6.78 -14.30 5.14
C GLY A 431 7.72 -14.82 4.05
N TRP A 432 9.04 -14.57 4.16
CA TRP A 432 10.02 -15.15 3.23
C TRP A 432 10.08 -16.69 3.27
N LEU A 433 9.85 -17.28 4.46
CA LEU A 433 9.81 -18.73 4.66
C LEU A 433 8.39 -19.29 4.54
N ASP A 434 7.42 -18.61 5.15
CA ASP A 434 6.04 -19.08 5.27
C ASP A 434 5.35 -19.22 3.91
N ASN A 435 5.63 -18.30 2.98
CA ASN A 435 5.09 -18.34 1.63
C ASN A 435 5.50 -19.60 0.86
N GLN A 436 6.66 -20.19 1.17
CA GLN A 436 7.12 -21.44 0.54
C GLN A 436 6.63 -22.70 1.27
N LYS A 437 5.94 -22.57 2.41
CA LYS A 437 5.71 -23.67 3.38
C LYS A 437 7.02 -24.35 3.77
N MET A 438 8.11 -23.59 3.82
CA MET A 438 9.43 -24.09 4.19
C MET A 438 9.69 -23.75 5.65
N SER A 439 10.25 -24.71 6.38
CA SER A 439 10.66 -24.50 7.77
C SER A 439 12.10 -24.00 7.89
N GLU A 440 12.90 -24.13 6.83
CA GLU A 440 14.35 -23.91 6.88
C GLU A 440 14.85 -23.24 5.59
N VAL A 441 15.71 -22.22 5.78
CA VAL A 441 16.37 -21.46 4.71
C VAL A 441 17.23 -22.35 3.79
N ASP A 442 17.75 -23.47 4.32
CA ASP A 442 18.57 -24.44 3.57
C ASP A 442 17.87 -24.97 2.30
N GLN A 443 16.55 -25.10 2.33
CA GLN A 443 15.77 -25.61 1.20
C GLN A 443 15.72 -24.61 0.03
N ILE A 444 15.87 -23.31 0.30
CA ILE A 444 15.95 -22.26 -0.72
C ILE A 444 17.36 -22.26 -1.33
N ILE A 445 18.39 -22.33 -0.48
CA ILE A 445 19.79 -22.30 -0.92
C ILE A 445 20.15 -23.53 -1.74
N ALA A 446 19.59 -24.71 -1.44
CA ALA A 446 19.80 -25.94 -2.20
C ALA A 446 19.39 -25.82 -3.69
N LYS A 447 18.58 -24.82 -4.06
CA LYS A 447 18.19 -24.55 -5.45
C LYS A 447 19.22 -23.73 -6.23
N LEU A 448 20.25 -23.20 -5.57
CA LEU A 448 21.24 -22.28 -6.14
C LEU A 448 22.57 -22.97 -6.44
N THR A 449 23.25 -22.50 -7.48
CA THR A 449 24.66 -22.81 -7.75
C THR A 449 25.57 -21.96 -6.86
N HIS A 450 26.60 -22.55 -6.25
CA HIS A 450 27.55 -21.85 -5.36
C HIS A 450 28.60 -20.98 -6.08
N ASP A 451 28.44 -20.75 -7.38
CA ASP A 451 29.33 -19.85 -8.12
C ASP A 451 29.05 -18.39 -7.72
N ASN A 452 30.10 -17.61 -7.46
CA ASN A 452 30.04 -16.19 -7.12
C ASN A 452 29.28 -15.84 -5.82
N LEU A 453 29.54 -16.58 -4.73
CA LEU A 453 28.96 -16.35 -3.39
C LEU A 453 29.12 -14.94 -2.79
N HIS A 454 29.93 -14.05 -3.36
CA HIS A 454 30.08 -12.65 -2.89
C HIS A 454 29.45 -11.62 -3.85
N SER A 455 28.86 -12.07 -4.96
CA SER A 455 28.35 -11.19 -6.00
C SER A 455 26.98 -10.63 -5.68
N GLU A 456 26.67 -9.49 -6.31
CA GLU A 456 25.31 -8.97 -6.42
C GLU A 456 24.38 -10.00 -7.08
N GLU A 457 24.87 -10.74 -8.08
CA GLU A 457 24.11 -11.77 -8.82
C GLU A 457 23.59 -12.88 -7.89
N PHE A 458 24.38 -13.27 -6.89
CA PHE A 458 23.95 -14.25 -5.89
C PHE A 458 22.73 -13.77 -5.09
N ALA A 459 22.70 -12.51 -4.69
CA ALA A 459 21.59 -11.94 -3.93
C ALA A 459 20.28 -11.97 -4.75
N TYR A 460 20.34 -11.57 -6.04
CA TYR A 460 19.19 -11.66 -6.94
C TYR A 460 18.76 -13.11 -7.21
N ALA A 461 19.71 -14.02 -7.41
CA ALA A 461 19.42 -15.43 -7.63
C ALA A 461 18.72 -16.05 -6.41
N LEU A 462 19.18 -15.73 -5.20
CA LEU A 462 18.57 -16.17 -3.95
C LEU A 462 17.12 -15.68 -3.83
N TRP A 463 16.86 -14.40 -4.11
CA TRP A 463 15.51 -13.86 -4.12
C TRP A 463 14.61 -14.51 -5.19
N GLN A 464 15.15 -14.76 -6.39
CA GLN A 464 14.40 -15.43 -7.47
C GLN A 464 14.04 -16.88 -7.10
N ALA A 465 14.97 -17.63 -6.50
CA ALA A 465 14.72 -18.98 -6.03
C ALA A 465 13.69 -19.04 -4.89
N SER A 466 13.50 -17.91 -4.18
CA SER A 466 12.52 -17.77 -3.11
C SER A 466 11.14 -17.27 -3.58
N GLN A 467 10.91 -17.00 -4.86
CA GLN A 467 9.58 -16.56 -5.34
C GLN A 467 8.58 -17.72 -5.43
N VAL A 468 7.35 -17.48 -4.97
CA VAL A 468 6.18 -18.34 -5.19
C VAL A 468 5.28 -17.80 -6.29
N LYS A 469 4.38 -18.63 -6.83
CA LYS A 469 3.30 -18.14 -7.71
C LYS A 469 2.41 -17.19 -6.89
N LEU A 470 2.17 -15.97 -7.36
CA LEU A 470 1.39 -14.90 -6.70
C LEU A 470 0.06 -15.36 -6.05
N SER A 471 -0.59 -16.40 -6.57
CA SER A 471 -1.82 -16.97 -5.97
C SER A 471 -1.61 -17.73 -4.65
N ALA A 472 -0.37 -17.85 -4.17
CA ALA A 472 0.01 -18.61 -2.99
C ALA A 472 0.76 -17.77 -1.93
N GLU A 473 0.86 -16.45 -2.11
CA GLU A 473 1.43 -15.54 -1.12
C GLU A 473 0.44 -15.37 0.03
N ILE A 474 0.88 -15.71 1.24
CA ILE A 474 0.08 -15.72 2.48
C ILE A 474 0.40 -14.47 3.31
N ASP A 475 1.65 -13.99 3.24
CA ASP A 475 2.11 -12.81 3.98
C ASP A 475 3.15 -11.99 3.20
N ASP A 476 3.41 -10.76 3.66
CA ASP A 476 4.47 -9.88 3.16
C ASP A 476 5.85 -10.56 3.36
N ALA A 477 6.65 -10.65 2.29
CA ALA A 477 7.98 -11.25 2.35
C ALA A 477 9.07 -10.23 2.00
N SER A 478 10.11 -10.19 2.82
CA SER A 478 11.26 -9.31 2.64
C SER A 478 12.58 -10.01 2.96
N LEU A 479 13.61 -9.67 2.19
CA LEU A 479 14.96 -10.20 2.34
C LEU A 479 15.98 -9.09 2.15
N ILE A 480 16.96 -9.02 3.06
CA ILE A 480 18.15 -8.18 2.97
C ILE A 480 19.36 -9.11 2.93
N VAL A 481 20.15 -9.02 1.86
CA VAL A 481 21.38 -9.78 1.68
C VAL A 481 22.57 -8.83 1.84
N ILE A 482 23.45 -9.06 2.81
CA ILE A 482 24.60 -8.20 3.10
C ILE A 482 25.90 -8.94 2.79
N ASN A 483 26.75 -8.35 1.94
CA ASN A 483 28.10 -8.85 1.66
C ASN A 483 29.13 -7.75 1.58
N LYS A 484 30.40 -8.13 1.72
CA LYS A 484 31.54 -7.23 1.59
C LYS A 484 31.73 -6.81 0.13
N HIS A 485 32.14 -5.56 -0.07
CA HIS A 485 32.45 -4.99 -1.40
C HIS A 485 33.38 -5.83 -2.26
#